data_AF-A0A925IIP6-F1
#
_entry.id   AF-A0A925IIP6-F1
#
_cell.length_a   1.000
_cell.length_b   1.000
_cell.length_c   1.000
_cell.angle_alpha   90.00
_cell.angle_beta   90.00
_cell.angle_gamma   90.00
#
_symmetry.space_group_name_H-M   'P 1'
#
loop_
_entity.id
_entity.type
_entity.pdbx_description
1 polymer ?
#
loop_
_entity_poly.entity_id
_entity_poly.type
_entity_poly.pdbx_seq_one_letter_code
_entity_poly.pdbx_strand_id
1 'polypeptide(L)'
;QIHTFENRGAFEGWIRRIVVHTCINILKKNKKFNESVDIIHATGVQVREDSVPAIIQAKQVVECIRLLPIGYRTVLNLYAVEGYSHREISNMLDIEESTSRSQYTRAKAMLEDILIRKRILQKPRQQTDWLGAVSQR
;
A
#
# COMPACT_ATOMS: atom_id res chain seq x y z
N GLN A 1 40.09 -13.57 13.87
CA GLN A 1 39.24 -13.17 15.02
C GLN A 1 37.78 -13.00 14.58
N ILE A 2 37.19 -14.06 14.02
CA ILE A 2 35.77 -14.12 13.56
C ILE A 2 34.87 -14.76 14.65
N HIS A 3 35.47 -15.18 15.76
CA HIS A 3 34.88 -16.04 16.78
C HIS A 3 34.17 -15.29 17.93
N THR A 4 33.84 -14.01 17.76
CA THR A 4 33.17 -13.20 18.81
C THR A 4 31.92 -12.45 18.29
N PHE A 5 31.33 -12.91 17.19
CA PHE A 5 30.08 -12.34 16.71
C PHE A 5 28.90 -12.90 17.51
N GLU A 6 28.66 -12.30 18.67
CA GLU A 6 27.44 -12.50 19.45
C GLU A 6 26.39 -11.48 19.01
N ASN A 7 25.34 -12.02 18.38
CA ASN A 7 23.96 -11.53 18.32
C ASN A 7 23.73 -10.09 18.84
N ARG A 8 23.75 -9.10 17.94
CA ARG A 8 23.14 -7.80 18.21
C ARG A 8 22.08 -7.49 17.16
N GLY A 9 20.85 -7.90 17.42
CA GLY A 9 19.66 -7.47 16.66
C GLY A 9 19.51 -5.94 16.51
N ALA A 10 20.27 -5.16 17.28
CA ALA A 10 20.41 -3.72 17.13
C ALA A 10 21.13 -3.29 15.83
N PHE A 11 22.11 -4.06 15.32
CA PHE A 11 22.87 -3.67 14.13
C PHE A 11 22.09 -3.89 12.84
N GLU A 12 21.44 -5.06 12.71
CA GLU A 12 20.58 -5.37 11.56
C GLU A 12 19.38 -4.40 11.49
N GLY A 13 18.76 -4.11 12.64
CA GLY A 13 17.70 -3.11 12.72
C GLY A 13 18.17 -1.71 12.35
N TRP A 14 19.37 -1.31 12.81
CA TRP A 14 19.95 0.01 12.51
C TRP A 14 20.32 0.18 11.03
N ILE A 15 20.95 -0.82 10.42
CA ILE A 15 21.31 -0.75 8.99
C ILE A 15 20.06 -0.81 8.11
N ARG A 16 19.06 -1.64 8.44
CA ARG A 16 17.78 -1.67 7.72
C ARG A 16 17.07 -0.31 7.83
N ARG A 17 17.10 0.33 9.00
CA ARG A 17 16.57 1.69 9.22
C ARG A 17 17.27 2.71 8.32
N ILE A 18 18.61 2.72 8.30
CA ILE A 18 19.38 3.64 7.45
C ILE A 18 19.03 3.44 5.97
N VAL A 19 18.99 2.20 5.50
CA VAL A 19 18.68 1.88 4.10
C VAL A 19 17.26 2.33 3.76
N VAL A 20 16.26 2.01 4.58
CA VAL A 20 14.87 2.39 4.34
C VAL A 20 14.69 3.91 4.35
N HIS A 21 15.22 4.61 5.35
CA HIS A 21 15.15 6.08 5.41
C HIS A 21 15.86 6.74 4.23
N THR A 22 17.03 6.23 3.83
CA THR A 22 17.77 6.74 2.68
C THR A 22 16.96 6.53 1.40
N CYS A 23 16.38 5.35 1.18
CA CYS A 23 15.52 5.06 0.03
C CYS A 23 14.27 5.95 0.02
N ILE A 24 13.59 6.12 1.16
CA ILE A 24 12.41 6.99 1.27
C ILE A 24 12.79 8.45 0.96
N ASN A 25 13.90 8.94 1.48
CA ASN A 25 14.37 10.30 1.26
C ASN A 25 14.75 10.53 -0.21
N ILE A 26 15.44 9.57 -0.83
CA ILE A 26 15.74 9.58 -2.27
C ILE A 26 14.44 9.60 -3.07
N LEU A 27 13.46 8.75 -2.76
CA LEU A 27 12.18 8.72 -3.45
C LEU A 27 11.37 10.01 -3.27
N LYS A 28 11.39 10.63 -2.08
CA LYS A 28 10.76 11.94 -1.84
C LYS A 28 11.44 13.05 -2.65
N LYS A 29 12.77 13.06 -2.70
CA LYS A 29 13.57 14.02 -3.49
C LYS A 29 13.35 13.86 -4.99
N ASN A 30 13.27 12.60 -5.46
CA ASN A 30 13.02 12.24 -6.84
C ASN A 30 11.55 12.31 -7.25
N LYS A 31 10.60 12.53 -6.31
CA LYS A 31 9.18 12.70 -6.65
C LYS A 31 8.94 13.93 -7.53
N LYS A 32 9.79 14.96 -7.43
CA LYS A 32 9.82 16.10 -8.37
C LYS A 32 10.32 15.73 -9.79
N PHE A 33 10.97 14.57 -9.94
CA PHE A 33 11.54 14.09 -11.20
C PHE A 33 10.78 12.89 -11.79
N ASN A 34 9.85 12.28 -11.03
CA ASN A 34 9.13 11.06 -11.43
C ASN A 34 7.74 11.34 -12.04
N GLU A 35 7.40 12.60 -12.31
CA GLU A 35 6.27 12.91 -13.21
C GLU A 35 6.64 12.66 -14.68
N SER A 36 7.90 12.33 -15.00
CA SER A 36 8.42 12.19 -16.37
C SER A 36 9.05 10.84 -16.73
N VAL A 37 9.10 9.84 -15.84
CA VAL A 37 9.77 8.55 -16.15
C VAL A 37 8.77 7.41 -16.33
N ASP A 38 8.26 7.40 -17.55
CA ASP A 38 7.96 6.30 -18.45
C ASP A 38 7.44 4.96 -17.93
N ILE A 39 6.27 4.61 -18.49
CA ILE A 39 5.54 3.35 -18.39
C ILE A 39 6.20 2.36 -19.36
N ILE A 40 7.46 1.99 -19.15
CA ILE A 40 8.14 1.04 -20.03
C ILE A 40 9.07 0.18 -19.19
N HIS A 41 8.56 -0.93 -18.63
CA HIS A 41 9.30 -2.18 -18.43
C HIS A 41 8.38 -3.22 -17.77
N ALA A 42 7.64 -3.96 -18.59
CA ALA A 42 7.15 -5.31 -18.27
C ALA A 42 6.50 -5.93 -19.52
N THR A 43 7.29 -6.15 -20.57
CA THR A 43 6.89 -6.95 -21.73
C THR A 43 7.48 -8.34 -21.55
N GLY A 44 6.63 -9.34 -21.30
CA GLY A 44 7.09 -10.75 -21.29
C GLY A 44 6.37 -11.67 -20.32
N VAL A 45 5.03 -11.64 -20.27
CA VAL A 45 4.26 -12.75 -19.67
C VAL A 45 3.24 -13.18 -20.72
N GLN A 46 3.28 -14.47 -21.09
CA GLN A 46 2.31 -15.09 -21.97
C GLN A 46 0.95 -15.07 -21.26
N VAL A 47 0.08 -14.13 -21.67
CA VAL A 47 -1.22 -13.91 -21.03
C VAL A 47 -2.25 -14.85 -21.66
N ARG A 48 -2.87 -15.70 -20.85
CA ARG A 48 -4.08 -16.45 -21.23
C ARG A 48 -5.24 -15.46 -21.41
N GLU A 49 -6.07 -15.64 -22.42
CA GLU A 49 -7.09 -14.64 -22.82
C GLU A 49 -8.06 -14.27 -21.68
N ASP A 50 -8.38 -15.20 -20.78
CA ASP A 50 -9.19 -14.97 -19.57
C ASP A 50 -8.48 -14.15 -18.47
N SER A 51 -7.15 -14.08 -18.51
CA SER A 51 -6.36 -13.30 -17.56
C SER A 51 -6.16 -11.86 -18.01
N VAL A 52 -6.47 -11.50 -19.27
CA VAL A 52 -6.34 -10.13 -19.78
C VAL A 52 -7.21 -9.14 -18.98
N PRO A 53 -8.51 -9.39 -18.71
CA PRO A 53 -9.34 -8.45 -17.95
C PRO A 53 -8.88 -8.31 -16.49
N ALA A 54 -8.43 -9.42 -15.87
CA ALA A 54 -7.94 -9.43 -14.49
C ALA A 54 -6.60 -8.67 -14.36
N ILE A 55 -5.68 -8.84 -15.31
CA ILE A 55 -4.40 -8.11 -15.35
C ILE A 55 -4.64 -6.61 -15.57
N ILE A 56 -5.58 -6.24 -16.44
CA ILE A 56 -5.95 -4.84 -16.66
C ILE A 56 -6.51 -4.22 -15.38
N GLN A 57 -7.42 -4.91 -14.68
CA GLN A 57 -7.95 -4.44 -13.39
C GLN A 57 -6.85 -4.32 -12.33
N ALA A 58 -5.95 -5.30 -12.22
CA ALA A 58 -4.82 -5.25 -11.30
C ALA A 58 -3.91 -4.05 -11.58
N LYS A 59 -3.58 -3.79 -12.86
CA LYS A 59 -2.79 -2.62 -13.28
C LYS A 59 -3.47 -1.32 -12.89
N GLN A 60 -4.78 -1.22 -13.07
CA GLN A 60 -5.56 -0.05 -12.67
C GLN A 60 -5.53 0.17 -11.15
N VAL A 61 -5.62 -0.88 -10.35
CA VAL A 61 -5.51 -0.79 -8.88
C VAL A 61 -4.12 -0.31 -8.46
N VAL A 62 -3.06 -0.84 -9.07
CA VAL A 62 -1.68 -0.39 -8.80
C VAL A 62 -1.52 1.10 -9.10
N GLU A 63 -2.04 1.58 -10.22
CA GLU A 63 -2.02 3.02 -10.54
C GLU A 63 -2.82 3.85 -9.53
N CYS A 64 -3.95 3.34 -9.00
CA CYS A 64 -4.69 4.00 -7.93
C CYS A 64 -3.87 4.09 -6.63
N ILE A 65 -3.15 3.03 -6.28
CA ILE A 65 -2.25 3.00 -5.12
C ILE A 65 -1.12 4.03 -5.28
N ARG A 66 -0.63 4.26 -6.51
CA ARG A 66 0.43 5.26 -6.79
C ARG A 66 -0.01 6.69 -6.52
N LEU A 67 -1.31 6.99 -6.59
CA LEU A 67 -1.89 8.30 -6.29
C LEU A 67 -1.90 8.63 -4.77
N LEU A 68 -1.75 7.63 -3.91
CA LEU A 68 -1.75 7.84 -2.47
C LEU A 68 -0.50 8.63 -2.01
N PRO A 69 -0.61 9.44 -0.93
CA PRO A 69 0.55 10.02 -0.27
C PRO A 69 1.59 8.94 0.09
N ILE A 70 2.87 9.29 0.07
CA ILE A 70 3.95 8.30 0.16
C ILE A 70 3.86 7.42 1.42
N GLY A 71 3.59 8.02 2.59
CA GLY A 71 3.42 7.25 3.83
C GLY A 71 2.26 6.26 3.76
N TYR A 72 1.13 6.71 3.21
CA TYR A 72 -0.09 5.89 3.10
C TYR A 72 0.16 4.72 2.15
N ARG A 73 0.74 4.98 0.98
CA ARG A 73 1.14 3.96 0.01
C ARG A 73 2.11 2.95 0.61
N THR A 74 3.15 3.43 1.31
CA THR A 74 4.17 2.57 1.90
C THR A 74 3.58 1.65 2.96
N VAL A 75 2.78 2.20 3.89
CA VAL A 75 2.14 1.40 4.94
C VAL A 75 1.11 0.43 4.36
N LEU A 76 0.31 0.86 3.38
CA LEU A 76 -0.65 -0.01 2.69
C LEU A 76 0.03 -1.21 2.06
N ASN A 77 1.10 -1.00 1.29
CA ASN A 77 1.85 -2.09 0.63
C ASN A 77 2.48 -3.03 1.66
N LEU A 78 3.19 -2.48 2.66
CA LEU A 78 3.84 -3.30 3.68
C LEU A 78 2.84 -4.17 4.47
N TYR A 79 1.64 -3.64 4.77
CA TYR A 79 0.65 -4.40 5.51
C TYR A 79 -0.16 -5.35 4.62
N ALA A 80 -0.79 -4.83 3.55
CA ALA A 80 -1.78 -5.58 2.79
C ALA A 80 -1.18 -6.44 1.66
N VAL A 81 0.02 -6.12 1.18
CA VAL A 81 0.70 -6.87 0.10
C VAL A 81 1.79 -7.76 0.67
N GLU A 82 2.67 -7.20 1.52
CA GLU A 82 3.81 -7.93 2.08
C GLU A 82 3.47 -8.69 3.38
N GLY A 83 2.35 -8.37 4.04
CA GLY A 83 1.88 -9.07 5.24
C GLY A 83 2.56 -8.69 6.56
N TYR A 84 3.31 -7.59 6.61
CA TYR A 84 3.95 -7.13 7.84
C TYR A 84 2.94 -6.63 8.87
N SER A 85 3.20 -6.92 10.15
CA SER A 85 2.43 -6.34 11.26
C SER A 85 2.70 -4.84 11.43
N HIS A 86 1.75 -4.10 12.02
CA HIS A 86 1.96 -2.68 12.30
C HIS A 86 3.18 -2.40 13.18
N ARG A 87 3.54 -3.35 14.07
CA ARG A 87 4.73 -3.29 14.92
C ARG A 87 6.03 -3.44 14.12
N GLU A 88 6.05 -4.28 13.09
CA GLU A 88 7.22 -4.40 12.22
C GLU A 88 7.36 -3.18 11.33
N ILE A 89 6.24 -2.64 10.84
CA ILE A 89 6.20 -1.42 10.04
C ILE A 89 6.66 -0.20 10.86
N SER A 90 6.23 -0.08 12.13
CA SER A 90 6.66 1.00 13.02
C SER A 90 8.18 0.99 13.19
N ASN A 91 8.76 -0.18 13.40
CA ASN A 91 10.21 -0.36 13.51
C ASN A 91 10.94 -0.07 12.20
N MET A 92 10.37 -0.46 11.06
CA MET A 92 10.99 -0.27 9.74
C MET A 92 10.99 1.20 9.29
N LEU A 93 9.90 1.91 9.58
CA LEU A 93 9.70 3.29 9.13
C LEU A 93 10.09 4.34 10.17
N ASP A 94 10.39 3.92 11.40
CA ASP A 94 10.69 4.79 12.54
C ASP A 94 9.51 5.74 12.85
N ILE A 95 8.33 5.15 13.00
CA ILE A 95 7.07 5.83 13.34
C ILE A 95 6.38 5.09 14.48
N GLU A 96 5.44 5.73 15.17
CA GLU A 96 4.60 5.04 16.15
C GLU A 96 3.73 3.95 15.51
N GLU A 97 3.48 2.84 16.21
CA GLU A 97 2.56 1.79 15.74
C GLU A 97 1.15 2.37 15.49
N SER A 98 0.71 3.30 16.33
CA SER A 98 -0.54 4.06 16.15
C SER A 98 -0.54 4.89 14.87
N THR A 99 0.63 5.40 14.46
CA THR A 99 0.80 6.10 13.17
C THR A 99 0.68 5.12 12.01
N SER A 100 1.28 3.93 12.10
CA SER A 100 1.11 2.88 11.08
C SER A 100 -0.37 2.49 10.91
N ARG A 101 -1.07 2.22 12.02
CA ARG A 101 -2.52 1.89 11.99
C ARG A 101 -3.36 3.01 11.38
N SER A 102 -3.16 4.25 11.81
CA SER A 102 -3.94 5.38 11.29
C SER A 102 -3.62 5.69 9.83
N GLN A 103 -2.36 5.58 9.40
CA GLN A 103 -1.99 5.70 7.98
C GLN A 103 -2.62 4.61 7.14
N TYR A 104 -2.63 3.36 7.61
CA TYR A 104 -3.29 2.25 6.92
C TYR A 104 -4.78 2.48 6.73
N THR A 105 -5.50 2.86 7.81
CA THR A 105 -6.94 3.14 7.74
C THR A 105 -7.25 4.27 6.75
N ARG A 106 -6.50 5.36 6.81
CA ARG A 106 -6.68 6.48 5.85
C ARG A 106 -6.32 6.08 4.43
N ALA A 107 -5.27 5.28 4.24
CA ALA A 107 -4.87 4.75 2.94
C ALA A 107 -5.99 3.90 2.32
N LYS A 108 -6.62 3.02 3.10
CA LYS A 108 -7.77 2.22 2.67
C LYS A 108 -8.94 3.09 2.23
N ALA A 109 -9.35 4.04 3.08
CA ALA A 109 -10.48 4.92 2.78
C ALA A 109 -10.23 5.77 1.52
N MET A 110 -9.02 6.31 1.36
CA MET A 110 -8.65 7.07 0.16
C MET A 110 -8.61 6.18 -1.09
N LEU A 111 -8.06 4.97 -0.97
CA LEU A 111 -8.00 4.04 -2.10
C LEU A 111 -9.40 3.63 -2.54
N GLU A 112 -10.30 3.34 -1.60
CA GLU A 112 -11.69 3.02 -1.89
C GLU A 112 -12.40 4.15 -2.65
N ASP A 113 -12.27 5.41 -2.19
CA ASP A 113 -12.83 6.57 -2.89
C ASP A 113 -12.27 6.71 -4.32
N ILE A 114 -10.96 6.53 -4.51
CA ILE A 114 -10.31 6.56 -5.83
C ILE A 114 -10.87 5.45 -6.74
N LEU A 115 -11.01 4.23 -6.22
CA LEU A 115 -11.51 3.08 -6.98
C LEU A 115 -12.98 3.24 -7.38
N ILE A 116 -13.81 3.81 -6.50
CA ILE A 116 -15.21 4.13 -6.78
C ILE A 116 -15.29 5.23 -7.86
N ARG A 117 -14.51 6.30 -7.74
CA ARG A 117 -14.48 7.39 -8.74
C ARG A 117 -14.04 6.89 -10.12
N LYS A 118 -13.11 5.94 -10.17
CA LYS A 118 -12.66 5.30 -11.41
C LYS A 118 -13.57 4.15 -11.88
N ARG A 119 -14.68 3.89 -11.17
CA ARG A 119 -15.65 2.81 -11.46
C ARG A 119 -15.02 1.41 -11.53
N ILE A 120 -13.92 1.21 -10.79
CA ILE A 120 -13.26 -0.08 -10.65
C ILE A 120 -14.00 -0.91 -9.58
N LEU A 121 -14.43 -0.25 -8.49
CA LEU A 121 -15.31 -0.84 -7.48
C LEU A 121 -16.72 -0.28 -7.61
N GLN A 122 -17.72 -1.15 -7.49
CA GLN A 122 -19.12 -0.76 -7.33
C GLN A 122 -19.35 -0.31 -5.89
N LYS A 123 -20.08 0.80 -5.68
CA LYS A 123 -20.48 1.20 -4.33
C LYS A 123 -21.27 0.07 -3.67
N PRO A 124 -21.02 -0.27 -2.40
CA PRO A 124 -21.86 -1.24 -1.70
C PRO A 124 -23.31 -0.75 -1.77
N ARG A 125 -24.19 -1.60 -2.30
CA ARG A 125 -25.62 -1.34 -2.40
C ARG A 125 -26.12 -1.07 -0.98
N GLN A 126 -26.54 0.16 -0.69
CA GLN A 126 -27.16 0.49 0.59
C GLN A 126 -28.34 -0.46 0.79
N GLN A 127 -28.25 -1.31 1.82
CA GLN A 127 -29.38 -2.09 2.30
C GLN A 127 -30.39 -1.07 2.82
N THR A 128 -31.40 -0.75 2.02
CA THR A 128 -32.53 0.08 2.46
C THR A 128 -33.13 -0.55 3.72
N ASP A 129 -33.21 0.26 4.79
CA ASP A 129 -33.75 -0.12 6.09
C ASP A 129 -35.11 -0.83 5.96
N TRP A 130 -35.16 -2.10 6.34
CA TRP A 130 -36.37 -2.92 6.38
C TRP A 130 -37.30 -2.58 7.57
N LEU A 131 -37.01 -1.51 8.32
CA LEU A 131 -37.74 -1.14 9.53
C LEU A 131 -39.00 -0.29 9.25
N GLY A 132 -39.21 0.20 8.03
CA GLY A 132 -40.41 0.97 7.65
C GLY A 132 -41.64 0.13 7.26
N ALA A 133 -41.49 -1.17 7.01
CA ALA A 133 -42.54 -2.01 6.43
C ALA A 133 -43.40 -2.78 7.44
N VAL A 134 -43.09 -2.71 8.75
CA VAL A 134 -43.76 -3.52 9.79
C VAL A 134 -44.71 -2.69 10.68
N SER A 135 -44.83 -1.38 10.48
CA SER A 135 -45.70 -0.53 11.31
C SER A 135 -47.15 -0.36 10.79
N GLN A 136 -47.63 -1.23 9.89
CA GLN A 136 -49.01 -1.22 9.40
C GLN A 136 -49.54 -2.65 9.24
N ARG A 137 -49.73 -3.36 10.35
CA ARG A 137 -50.73 -4.44 10.50
C ARG A 137 -51.24 -4.49 11.93
#